data_AF-A0A8B8DUA2-F1
#
_entry.id   AF-A0A8B8DUA2-F1
#
_cell.length_a   1.000
_cell.length_b   1.000
_cell.length_c   1.000
_cell.angle_alpha   90.00
_cell.angle_beta   90.00
_cell.angle_gamma   90.00
#
_symmetry.space_group_name_H-M   'P 1'
#
loop_
_entity.id
_entity.type
_entity.pdbx_description
1 polymer ?
#
loop_
_entity_poly.entity_id
_entity_poly.type
_entity_poly.pdbx_seq_one_letter_code
_entity_poly.pdbx_strand_id
1 'polypeptide(L)'
;MDRNTGRFSKIYPPVVGKDSDSALSSLGLCTFLDSFIPRLIIASNNENTHNCLESIHEDLKALRSGISERLLKPEIDKRREKRDERKPPNDFRKISILPTREDIFYEPFLRKNLRSGSYENLDHYLDVQFRLLREDCIAQLRNGIYEFIEAKTVLGHREVRRLQDAKLYKNVFVVSKESSLDGPLYELQLDRHQVSHIRWEKSKRLLYGSLLCLSSDDFDTLYFAVIENADREKIKQEGKIKVSMRRGKGQSEIPLNSPMTMVESSAYFEAYRHVLKSLQTMTEEDTPFKRYIVHGNKDLRTPKYFERSVSIEFDLGPIINQKHILKKIHIEKKNTMFAYYQMMNGRLQHHYMLMSHSYKH
;
A
#
# COMPACT_ATOMS: atom_id res chain seq x y z
N MET A 1 21.13 -34.65 -31.45
CA MET A 1 21.75 -33.78 -32.48
C MET A 1 20.58 -33.33 -33.34
N ASP A 2 20.10 -32.09 -33.39
CA ASP A 2 20.66 -30.77 -33.12
C ASP A 2 19.59 -29.84 -32.51
N ARG A 3 19.91 -29.15 -31.41
CA ARG A 3 20.04 -27.69 -31.29
C ARG A 3 19.11 -26.86 -32.19
N ASN A 4 18.02 -26.34 -31.61
CA ASN A 4 17.35 -25.16 -32.14
C ASN A 4 17.41 -24.06 -31.08
N THR A 5 18.35 -23.15 -31.28
CA THR A 5 18.68 -22.01 -30.43
C THR A 5 17.70 -20.86 -30.63
N GLY A 6 17.43 -20.13 -29.55
CA GLY A 6 16.38 -19.14 -29.43
C GLY A 6 16.47 -17.95 -30.39
N ARG A 7 15.30 -17.38 -30.66
CA ARG A 7 15.14 -16.04 -31.21
C ARG A 7 14.21 -15.25 -30.29
N PHE A 8 14.78 -14.68 -29.24
CA PHE A 8 14.14 -13.61 -28.49
C PHE A 8 13.95 -12.42 -29.43
N SER A 9 12.71 -12.15 -29.82
CA SER A 9 12.33 -10.90 -30.47
C SER A 9 12.55 -9.76 -29.48
N LYS A 10 13.64 -9.01 -29.65
CA LYS A 10 13.83 -7.70 -29.02
C LYS A 10 12.68 -6.80 -29.46
N ILE A 11 11.72 -6.58 -28.57
CA ILE A 11 10.73 -5.53 -28.70
C ILE A 11 11.50 -4.21 -28.44
N TYR A 12 11.81 -3.49 -29.51
CA TYR A 12 12.32 -2.13 -29.40
C TYR A 12 11.22 -1.23 -28.79
N PRO A 13 11.57 -0.31 -27.87
CA PRO A 13 10.63 0.75 -27.49
C PRO A 13 10.33 1.61 -28.72
N PRO A 14 9.13 2.23 -28.81
CA PRO A 14 8.75 3.05 -29.94
C PRO A 14 9.73 4.20 -30.10
N VAL A 15 10.14 4.42 -31.36
CA VAL A 15 11.05 5.49 -31.80
C VAL A 15 10.57 6.82 -31.23
N VAL A 16 11.34 7.32 -30.28
CA VAL A 16 11.25 8.66 -29.71
C VAL A 16 11.51 9.65 -30.85
N GLY A 17 10.66 10.67 -30.99
CA GLY A 17 10.88 11.71 -32.02
C GLY A 17 12.24 12.36 -31.81
N LYS A 18 13.02 12.54 -32.88
CA LYS A 18 14.40 13.09 -32.86
C LYS A 18 14.55 14.34 -31.98
N ASP A 19 13.51 15.16 -31.86
CA ASP A 19 13.52 16.41 -31.08
C ASP A 19 13.52 16.19 -29.56
N SER A 20 12.90 15.11 -29.07
CA SER A 20 12.83 14.81 -27.63
C SER A 20 14.13 14.23 -27.06
N ASP A 21 14.91 13.52 -27.86
CA ASP A 21 16.24 13.05 -27.45
C ASP A 21 17.22 14.23 -27.31
N SER A 22 17.15 15.22 -28.21
CA SER A 22 17.95 16.45 -28.08
C SER A 22 17.58 17.29 -26.85
N ALA A 23 16.29 17.34 -26.49
CA ALA A 23 15.82 18.07 -25.32
C ALA A 23 16.24 17.39 -24.00
N LEU A 24 16.17 16.06 -23.93
CA LEU A 24 16.62 15.28 -22.77
C LEU A 24 18.14 15.37 -22.58
N SER A 25 18.90 15.32 -23.68
CA SER A 25 20.36 15.53 -23.65
C SER A 25 20.71 16.94 -23.18
N SER A 26 19.99 17.95 -23.66
CA SER A 26 20.18 19.35 -23.25
C SER A 26 19.84 19.57 -21.77
N LEU A 27 18.75 18.97 -21.29
CA LEU A 27 18.38 19.01 -19.88
C LEU A 27 19.41 18.31 -19.00
N GLY A 28 19.91 17.15 -19.43
CA GLY A 28 20.97 16.41 -18.73
C GLY A 28 22.22 17.27 -18.55
N LEU A 29 22.65 17.95 -19.61
CA LEU A 29 23.76 18.92 -19.56
C LEU A 29 23.46 20.08 -18.61
N CYS A 30 22.27 20.68 -18.68
CA CYS A 30 21.88 21.77 -17.77
C CYS A 30 21.87 21.31 -16.30
N THR A 31 21.35 20.11 -16.00
CA THR A 31 21.34 19.57 -14.64
C THR A 31 22.74 19.28 -14.11
N PHE A 32 23.62 18.77 -14.98
CA PHE A 32 25.02 18.55 -14.65
C PHE A 32 25.73 19.87 -14.31
N LEU A 33 25.59 20.88 -15.17
CA LEU A 33 26.19 22.21 -14.97
C LEU A 33 25.62 22.92 -13.73
N ASP A 34 24.31 22.84 -13.50
CA ASP A 34 23.63 23.41 -12.32
C ASP A 34 24.18 22.81 -11.01
N SER A 35 24.54 21.51 -11.02
CA SER A 35 25.15 20.85 -9.85
C SER A 35 26.62 21.24 -9.61
N PHE A 36 27.32 21.70 -10.64
CA PHE A 36 28.77 21.92 -10.62
C PHE A 36 29.14 23.38 -10.32
N ILE A 37 28.38 24.33 -10.87
CA ILE A 37 28.66 25.77 -10.75
C ILE A 37 28.73 26.29 -9.30
N PRO A 38 27.90 25.84 -8.34
CA PRO A 38 28.05 26.26 -6.94
C PRO A 38 29.44 25.96 -6.37
N ARG A 39 30.09 24.87 -6.80
CA ARG A 39 31.46 24.54 -6.37
C ARG A 39 32.50 25.48 -6.97
N LEU A 40 32.28 25.94 -8.20
CA LEU A 40 33.16 26.92 -8.86
C LEU A 40 33.01 28.31 -8.25
N ILE A 41 31.79 28.70 -7.86
CA ILE A 41 31.50 29.95 -7.16
C ILE A 41 32.27 30.00 -5.83
N ILE A 42 32.24 28.90 -5.07
CA ILE A 42 32.95 28.76 -3.78
C ILE A 42 34.48 28.79 -3.97
N ALA A 43 35.00 28.25 -5.08
CA ALA A 43 36.44 28.19 -5.36
C ALA A 43 37.00 29.48 -6.01
N SER A 44 36.14 30.46 -6.33
CA SER A 44 36.53 31.71 -6.98
C SER A 44 37.13 32.70 -5.99
N ASN A 45 38.38 33.09 -6.19
CA ASN A 45 39.08 34.09 -5.37
C ASN A 45 38.98 35.53 -5.90
N ASN A 46 38.29 35.77 -7.02
CA ASN A 46 38.11 37.08 -7.64
C ASN A 46 36.62 37.43 -7.69
N GLU A 47 36.29 38.67 -7.30
CA GLU A 47 34.91 39.17 -7.21
C GLU A 47 34.23 39.26 -8.58
N ASN A 48 34.97 39.63 -9.63
CA ASN A 48 34.44 39.68 -11.00
C ASN A 48 34.10 38.29 -11.53
N THR A 49 34.91 37.28 -11.20
CA THR A 49 34.63 35.89 -11.60
C THR A 49 33.49 35.29 -10.79
N HIS A 50 33.35 35.68 -9.52
CA HIS A 50 32.23 35.28 -8.67
C HIS A 50 30.90 35.78 -9.24
N ASN A 51 30.78 37.08 -9.51
CA ASN A 51 29.57 37.69 -10.06
C ASN A 51 29.21 37.13 -11.45
N CYS A 52 30.23 36.84 -12.27
CA CYS A 52 30.03 36.19 -13.57
C CYS A 52 29.45 34.77 -13.43
N LEU A 53 29.98 33.97 -12.50
CA LEU A 53 29.50 32.61 -12.25
C LEU A 53 28.08 32.59 -11.66
N GLU A 54 27.72 33.56 -10.82
CA GLU A 54 26.34 33.70 -10.32
C GLU A 54 25.35 34.02 -11.43
N SER A 55 25.70 34.96 -12.33
CA SER A 55 24.86 35.28 -13.49
C SER A 55 24.65 34.05 -14.38
N ILE A 56 25.72 33.30 -14.67
CA ILE A 56 25.65 32.06 -15.47
C ILE A 56 24.78 31.01 -14.76
N HIS A 57 24.84 30.92 -13.43
CA HIS A 57 24.01 29.98 -12.66
C HIS A 57 22.52 30.29 -12.80
N GLU A 58 22.12 31.56 -12.65
CA GLU A 58 20.72 31.97 -12.80
C GLU A 58 20.23 31.82 -14.23
N ASP A 59 21.05 32.13 -15.24
CA ASP A 59 20.70 31.91 -16.65
C ASP A 59 20.50 30.41 -16.96
N LEU A 60 21.36 29.53 -16.42
CA LEU A 60 21.20 28.09 -16.58
C LEU A 60 19.96 27.55 -15.87
N LYS A 61 19.61 28.10 -14.73
CA LYS A 61 18.40 27.75 -13.99
C LYS A 61 17.14 28.16 -14.76
N ALA A 62 17.15 29.35 -15.35
CA ALA A 62 16.09 29.86 -16.23
C ALA A 62 15.98 29.04 -17.54
N LEU A 63 17.11 28.64 -18.11
CA LEU A 63 17.14 27.79 -19.31
C LEU A 63 16.61 26.38 -19.00
N ARG A 64 17.01 25.79 -17.86
CA ARG A 64 16.50 24.49 -17.40
C ARG A 64 14.99 24.52 -17.17
N SER A 65 14.48 25.55 -16.49
CA SER A 65 13.03 25.69 -16.28
C SER A 65 12.30 25.88 -17.60
N GLY A 66 12.84 26.70 -18.51
CA GLY A 66 12.28 26.91 -19.85
C GLY A 66 12.22 25.63 -20.70
N ILE A 67 13.29 24.82 -20.73
CA ILE A 67 13.33 23.53 -21.44
C ILE A 67 12.29 22.56 -20.86
N SER A 68 12.23 22.45 -19.52
CA SER A 68 11.27 21.60 -18.82
C SER A 68 9.82 21.99 -19.13
N GLU A 69 9.50 23.28 -19.08
CA GLU A 69 8.14 23.77 -19.31
C GLU A 69 7.70 23.71 -20.77
N ARG A 70 8.58 24.02 -21.72
CA ARG A 70 8.20 24.14 -23.14
C ARG A 70 8.26 22.82 -23.90
N LEU A 71 9.11 21.89 -23.49
CA LEU A 71 9.36 20.66 -24.27
C LEU A 71 8.86 19.41 -23.55
N LEU A 72 9.07 19.31 -22.24
CA LEU A 72 8.73 18.09 -21.49
C LEU A 72 7.30 18.09 -20.96
N LYS A 73 6.83 19.18 -20.33
CA LYS A 73 5.42 19.26 -19.87
C LYS A 73 4.43 18.96 -21.00
N PRO A 74 4.51 19.55 -22.21
CA PRO A 74 3.52 19.33 -23.26
C PRO A 74 3.54 17.91 -23.83
N GLU A 75 4.71 17.29 -23.95
CA GLU A 75 4.83 15.91 -24.44
C GLU A 75 4.35 14.90 -23.38
N ILE A 76 4.65 15.14 -22.11
CA ILE A 76 4.12 14.37 -20.99
C ILE A 76 2.59 14.51 -20.92
N ASP A 77 2.07 15.72 -21.12
CA ASP A 77 0.63 15.99 -21.06
C ASP A 77 -0.11 15.42 -22.29
N LYS A 78 0.45 15.52 -23.50
CA LYS A 78 -0.06 14.81 -24.70
C LYS A 78 -0.12 13.29 -24.52
N ARG A 79 0.90 12.69 -23.90
CA ARG A 79 0.92 11.26 -23.57
C ARG A 79 -0.03 10.90 -22.43
N ARG A 80 -0.38 11.86 -21.56
CA ARG A 80 -1.38 11.69 -20.49
C ARG A 80 -2.82 11.80 -20.99
N GLU A 81 -3.06 12.55 -22.06
CA GLU A 81 -4.41 12.79 -22.61
C GLU A 81 -4.93 11.66 -23.50
N LYS A 82 -4.08 10.78 -24.04
CA LYS A 82 -4.57 9.59 -24.77
C LYS A 82 -5.24 8.63 -23.78
N ARG A 83 -6.58 8.63 -23.81
CA ARG A 83 -7.44 7.70 -23.08
C ARG A 83 -7.06 6.27 -23.48
N ASP A 84 -6.89 5.40 -22.49
CA ASP A 84 -6.62 3.98 -22.72
C ASP A 84 -7.92 3.27 -23.12
N GLU A 85 -8.09 3.03 -24.41
CA GLU A 85 -9.30 2.44 -25.01
C GLU A 85 -9.33 0.90 -24.91
N ARG A 86 -8.33 0.28 -24.29
CA ARG A 86 -8.33 -1.18 -24.14
C ARG A 86 -9.51 -1.61 -23.27
N LYS A 87 -10.30 -2.56 -23.80
CA LYS A 87 -11.37 -3.19 -23.05
C LYS A 87 -10.78 -4.11 -21.96
N PRO A 88 -11.37 -4.12 -20.74
CA PRO A 88 -10.92 -5.03 -19.71
C PRO A 88 -11.17 -6.48 -20.13
N PRO A 89 -10.25 -7.41 -19.81
CA PRO A 89 -10.38 -8.82 -20.21
C PRO A 89 -11.49 -9.56 -19.47
N ASN A 90 -11.93 -9.03 -18.33
CA ASN A 90 -12.95 -9.62 -17.47
C ASN A 90 -13.65 -8.55 -16.64
N ASP A 91 -14.81 -8.91 -16.07
CA ASP A 91 -15.60 -8.04 -15.21
C ASP A 91 -14.99 -7.96 -13.80
N PHE A 92 -14.63 -6.75 -13.36
CA PHE A 92 -13.99 -6.51 -12.06
C PHE A 92 -14.84 -6.97 -10.86
N ARG A 93 -16.18 -6.99 -11.01
CA ARG A 93 -17.09 -7.45 -9.95
C ARG A 93 -16.96 -8.94 -9.65
N LYS A 94 -16.40 -9.70 -10.60
CA LYS A 94 -16.20 -11.16 -10.50
C LYS A 94 -14.76 -11.54 -10.16
N ILE A 95 -13.84 -10.57 -10.15
CA ILE A 95 -12.43 -10.83 -9.81
C ILE A 95 -12.33 -11.17 -8.31
N SER A 96 -11.54 -12.19 -7.97
CA SER A 96 -11.26 -12.51 -6.57
C SER A 96 -10.50 -11.37 -5.90
N ILE A 97 -10.96 -10.94 -4.72
CA ILE A 97 -10.22 -9.98 -3.88
C ILE A 97 -8.92 -10.61 -3.37
N LEU A 98 -8.95 -11.91 -3.04
CA LEU A 98 -7.73 -12.64 -2.69
C LEU A 98 -6.88 -12.87 -3.95
N PRO A 99 -5.55 -12.85 -3.82
CA PRO A 99 -4.67 -13.15 -4.95
C PRO A 99 -4.86 -14.59 -5.45
N THR A 100 -4.50 -14.77 -6.71
CA THR A 100 -4.40 -16.04 -7.41
C THR A 100 -2.96 -16.27 -7.85
N ARG A 101 -2.65 -17.45 -8.40
CA ARG A 101 -1.32 -17.72 -8.95
C ARG A 101 -1.00 -16.75 -10.07
N GLU A 102 -2.00 -16.43 -10.87
CA GLU A 102 -1.87 -15.56 -12.03
C GLU A 102 -1.47 -14.14 -11.62
N ASP A 103 -1.98 -13.66 -10.49
CA ASP A 103 -1.66 -12.33 -9.96
C ASP A 103 -0.21 -12.19 -9.46
N ILE A 104 0.46 -13.32 -9.20
CA ILE A 104 1.86 -13.34 -8.79
C ILE A 104 2.76 -13.37 -10.02
N PHE A 105 2.48 -14.27 -10.98
CA PHE A 105 3.42 -14.57 -12.07
C PHE A 105 3.15 -13.86 -13.39
N TYR A 106 2.00 -13.23 -13.57
CA TYR A 106 1.64 -12.54 -14.81
C TYR A 106 1.41 -11.05 -14.57
N GLU A 107 1.61 -10.27 -15.63
CA GLU A 107 1.37 -8.83 -15.59
C GLU A 107 -0.13 -8.54 -15.48
N PRO A 108 -0.56 -7.70 -14.52
CA PRO A 108 -1.96 -7.36 -14.36
C PRO A 108 -2.45 -6.45 -15.49
N PHE A 109 -3.70 -6.61 -15.91
CA PHE A 109 -4.35 -5.61 -16.76
C PHE A 109 -4.67 -4.36 -15.92
N LEU A 110 -4.00 -3.25 -16.22
CA LEU A 110 -4.19 -1.95 -15.56
C LEU A 110 -4.44 -0.84 -16.58
N ARG A 111 -5.26 0.12 -16.16
CA ARG A 111 -5.50 1.38 -16.86
C ARG A 111 -5.16 2.54 -15.93
N LYS A 112 -4.65 3.63 -16.48
CA LYS A 112 -4.24 4.79 -15.68
C LYS A 112 -5.46 5.48 -15.07
N ASN A 113 -5.31 5.94 -13.83
CA ASN A 113 -6.29 6.83 -13.21
C ASN A 113 -6.34 8.15 -13.99
N LEU A 114 -7.53 8.59 -14.39
CA LEU A 114 -7.72 9.84 -15.12
C LEU A 114 -7.59 11.02 -14.15
N ARG A 115 -6.62 11.89 -14.40
CA ARG A 115 -6.43 13.15 -13.64
C ARG A 115 -7.24 14.31 -14.20
N SER A 116 -7.63 14.20 -15.47
CA SER A 116 -8.40 15.19 -16.22
C SER A 116 -9.36 14.47 -17.17
N GLY A 117 -10.47 15.13 -17.49
CA GLY A 117 -11.55 14.57 -18.30
C GLY A 117 -12.56 13.77 -17.49
N SER A 118 -13.26 12.87 -18.17
CA SER A 118 -14.34 12.05 -17.62
C SER A 118 -14.12 10.56 -17.91
N TYR A 119 -14.69 9.70 -17.09
CA TYR A 119 -14.87 8.30 -17.40
C TYR A 119 -16.06 8.11 -18.35
N GLU A 120 -16.09 6.98 -19.05
CA GLU A 120 -17.19 6.66 -19.98
C GLU A 120 -18.52 6.48 -19.23
N ASN A 121 -18.46 5.78 -18.10
CA ASN A 121 -19.58 5.49 -17.22
C ASN A 121 -19.02 5.07 -15.85
N LEU A 122 -19.91 4.79 -14.90
CA LEU A 122 -19.53 4.37 -13.56
C LEU A 122 -18.72 3.07 -13.58
N ASP A 123 -19.08 2.10 -14.41
CA ASP A 123 -18.38 0.82 -14.50
C ASP A 123 -16.93 0.97 -14.96
N HIS A 124 -16.68 1.87 -15.92
CA HIS A 124 -15.31 2.21 -16.31
C HIS A 124 -14.54 2.82 -15.13
N TYR A 125 -15.13 3.78 -14.42
CA TYR A 125 -14.50 4.36 -13.23
C TYR A 125 -14.18 3.30 -12.18
N LEU A 126 -15.17 2.47 -11.81
CA LEU A 126 -15.02 1.45 -10.78
C LEU A 126 -14.02 0.37 -11.17
N ASP A 127 -14.00 -0.09 -12.44
CA ASP A 127 -13.00 -1.05 -12.90
C ASP A 127 -11.57 -0.50 -12.77
N VAL A 128 -11.34 0.75 -13.18
CA VAL A 128 -10.03 1.41 -13.07
C VAL A 128 -9.61 1.51 -11.60
N GLN A 129 -10.47 2.03 -10.73
CA GLN A 129 -10.15 2.18 -9.31
C GLN A 129 -9.93 0.82 -8.63
N PHE A 130 -10.79 -0.17 -8.93
CA PHE A 130 -10.68 -1.50 -8.35
C PHE A 130 -9.36 -2.17 -8.73
N ARG A 131 -8.99 -2.17 -10.02
CA ARG A 131 -7.77 -2.83 -10.50
C ARG A 131 -6.51 -2.16 -9.97
N LEU A 132 -6.47 -0.83 -9.94
CA LEU A 132 -5.35 -0.08 -9.38
C LEU A 132 -5.19 -0.33 -7.87
N LEU A 133 -6.28 -0.27 -7.12
CA LEU A 133 -6.25 -0.50 -5.67
C LEU A 133 -5.88 -1.95 -5.33
N ARG A 134 -6.40 -2.90 -6.10
CA ARG A 134 -6.07 -4.32 -5.94
C ARG A 134 -4.60 -4.58 -6.24
N GLU A 135 -4.06 -3.96 -7.30
CA GLU A 135 -2.64 -4.06 -7.62
C GLU A 135 -1.74 -3.49 -6.52
N ASP A 136 -2.05 -2.31 -5.99
CA ASP A 136 -1.27 -1.69 -4.90
C ASP A 136 -1.14 -2.62 -3.69
N CYS A 137 -2.20 -3.38 -3.39
CA CYS A 137 -2.18 -4.36 -2.32
C CYS A 137 -1.38 -5.63 -2.66
N ILE A 138 -1.56 -6.19 -3.86
CA ILE A 138 -0.96 -7.47 -4.27
C ILE A 138 0.53 -7.31 -4.60
N ALA A 139 0.93 -6.16 -5.15
CA ALA A 139 2.32 -5.89 -5.54
C ALA A 139 3.29 -6.08 -4.38
N GLN A 140 2.92 -5.69 -3.15
CA GLN A 140 3.78 -5.88 -1.97
C GLN A 140 4.03 -7.35 -1.66
N LEU A 141 3.02 -8.21 -1.83
CA LEU A 141 3.19 -9.65 -1.67
C LEU A 141 4.01 -10.26 -2.81
N ARG A 142 3.70 -9.86 -4.06
CA ARG A 142 4.41 -10.32 -5.27
C ARG A 142 5.90 -10.02 -5.19
N ASN A 143 6.26 -8.79 -4.82
CA ASN A 143 7.65 -8.37 -4.68
C ASN A 143 8.38 -9.20 -3.62
N GLY A 144 7.73 -9.48 -2.48
CA GLY A 144 8.30 -10.35 -1.45
C GLY A 144 8.56 -11.78 -1.94
N ILE A 145 7.65 -12.35 -2.73
CA ILE A 145 7.82 -13.69 -3.33
C ILE A 145 8.95 -13.68 -4.36
N TYR A 146 9.01 -12.68 -5.23
CA TYR A 146 10.09 -12.55 -6.21
C TYR A 146 11.45 -12.32 -5.58
N GLU A 147 11.54 -11.49 -4.55
CA GLU A 147 12.77 -11.30 -3.77
C GLU A 147 13.24 -12.62 -3.17
N PHE A 148 12.32 -13.46 -2.65
CA PHE A 148 12.67 -14.79 -2.15
C PHE A 148 13.23 -15.70 -3.26
N ILE A 149 12.56 -15.78 -4.41
CA ILE A 149 12.96 -16.64 -5.55
C ILE A 149 14.32 -16.19 -6.10
N GLU A 150 14.51 -14.88 -6.29
CA GLU A 150 15.78 -14.31 -6.76
C GLU A 150 16.90 -14.58 -5.76
N ALA A 151 16.67 -14.31 -4.47
CA ALA A 151 17.65 -14.57 -3.44
C ALA A 151 18.04 -16.06 -3.40
N LYS A 152 17.08 -16.98 -3.54
CA LYS A 152 17.37 -18.42 -3.60
C LYS A 152 18.21 -18.78 -4.83
N THR A 153 17.90 -18.19 -5.98
CA THR A 153 18.64 -18.42 -7.23
C THR A 153 20.09 -17.96 -7.12
N VAL A 154 20.36 -16.79 -6.53
CA VAL A 154 21.71 -16.25 -6.33
C VAL A 154 22.48 -17.01 -5.24
N LEU A 155 21.80 -17.39 -4.17
CA LEU A 155 22.40 -18.05 -3.01
C LEU A 155 22.62 -19.56 -3.20
N GLY A 156 21.97 -20.17 -4.19
CA GLY A 156 22.01 -21.61 -4.44
C GLY A 156 21.52 -22.40 -3.23
N HIS A 157 22.44 -23.13 -2.58
CA HIS A 157 22.13 -23.91 -1.37
C HIS A 157 22.10 -23.08 -0.08
N ARG A 158 22.48 -21.80 -0.11
CA ARG A 158 22.46 -20.96 1.09
C ARG A 158 21.04 -20.46 1.39
N GLU A 159 20.75 -20.36 2.67
CA GLU A 159 19.43 -19.99 3.18
C GLU A 159 19.11 -18.50 2.96
N VAL A 160 17.93 -18.20 2.39
CA VAL A 160 17.40 -16.83 2.32
C VAL A 160 16.97 -16.36 3.72
N ARG A 161 17.73 -15.47 4.36
CA ARG A 161 17.46 -15.14 5.79
C ARG A 161 16.35 -14.11 6.00
N ARG A 162 16.21 -13.15 5.09
CA ARG A 162 15.27 -12.03 5.22
C ARG A 162 14.88 -11.50 3.86
N LEU A 163 13.75 -10.79 3.84
CA LEU A 163 13.26 -10.02 2.72
C LEU A 163 13.21 -8.53 3.13
N GLN A 164 13.43 -7.62 2.19
CA GLN A 164 13.31 -6.19 2.38
C GLN A 164 11.84 -5.78 2.38
N ASP A 165 11.09 -6.23 1.37
CA ASP A 165 9.75 -5.72 1.07
C ASP A 165 8.63 -6.55 1.72
N ALA A 166 8.98 -7.70 2.31
CA ALA A 166 8.02 -8.60 2.97
C ALA A 166 8.60 -9.24 4.23
N LYS A 167 7.77 -10.02 4.95
CA LYS A 167 8.19 -10.73 6.16
C LYS A 167 8.21 -12.23 5.90
N LEU A 168 9.41 -12.82 5.99
CA LEU A 168 9.65 -14.24 5.76
C LEU A 168 9.55 -15.02 7.06
N TYR A 169 8.89 -16.17 6.99
CA TYR A 169 8.81 -17.18 8.04
C TYR A 169 9.11 -18.54 7.44
N LYS A 170 9.90 -19.33 8.15
CA LYS A 170 10.29 -20.69 7.73
C LYS A 170 9.85 -21.73 8.74
N ASN A 171 9.84 -22.98 8.30
CA ASN A 171 9.43 -24.13 9.12
C ASN A 171 8.05 -23.87 9.75
N VAL A 172 7.14 -23.31 8.96
CA VAL A 172 5.75 -23.11 9.36
C VAL A 172 4.97 -24.38 9.05
N PHE A 173 4.19 -24.86 10.01
CA PHE A 173 3.38 -26.07 9.86
C PHE A 173 1.90 -25.75 9.93
N VAL A 174 1.10 -26.34 9.04
CA VAL A 174 -0.35 -26.35 9.18
C VAL A 174 -0.72 -27.52 10.09
N VAL A 175 -1.16 -27.23 11.32
CA VAL A 175 -1.36 -28.26 12.35
C VAL A 175 -2.75 -28.87 12.29
N SER A 176 -3.77 -28.02 12.16
CA SER A 176 -5.16 -28.44 12.17
C SER A 176 -6.02 -27.61 11.24
N LYS A 177 -7.17 -28.16 10.90
CA LYS A 177 -8.24 -27.53 10.14
C LYS A 177 -9.53 -27.66 10.93
N GLU A 178 -10.15 -26.53 11.23
CA GLU A 178 -11.41 -26.41 11.95
C GLU A 178 -12.48 -25.85 11.01
N SER A 179 -13.72 -26.33 11.11
CA SER A 179 -14.83 -25.71 10.40
C SER A 179 -15.37 -24.54 11.21
N SER A 180 -15.64 -23.41 10.55
CA SER A 180 -16.32 -22.27 11.16
C SER A 180 -17.47 -21.80 10.28
N LEU A 181 -18.33 -20.93 10.81
CA LEU A 181 -19.47 -20.36 10.08
C LEU A 181 -19.02 -19.58 8.83
N ASP A 182 -17.87 -18.91 8.89
CA ASP A 182 -17.33 -18.07 7.82
C ASP A 182 -16.36 -18.81 6.87
N GLY A 183 -16.24 -20.13 7.05
CA GLY A 183 -15.39 -21.02 6.26
C GLY A 183 -14.35 -21.79 7.10
N PRO A 184 -13.47 -22.56 6.46
CA PRO A 184 -12.45 -23.33 7.17
C PRO A 184 -11.38 -22.40 7.77
N LEU A 185 -11.08 -22.62 9.04
CA LEU A 185 -9.97 -22.02 9.78
C LEU A 185 -8.83 -23.04 9.88
N TYR A 186 -7.60 -22.55 9.80
CA TYR A 186 -6.40 -23.35 9.90
C TYR A 186 -5.53 -22.81 11.03
N GLU A 187 -5.00 -23.70 11.86
CA GLU A 187 -4.00 -23.34 12.87
C GLU A 187 -2.61 -23.54 12.27
N LEU A 188 -1.82 -22.45 12.23
CA LEU A 188 -0.42 -22.51 11.83
C LEU A 188 0.48 -22.48 13.07
N GLN A 189 1.46 -23.36 13.09
CA GLN A 189 2.56 -23.36 14.05
C GLN A 189 3.77 -22.71 13.40
N LEU A 190 4.20 -21.60 13.99
CA LEU A 190 5.43 -20.90 13.64
C LEU A 190 6.62 -21.53 14.36
N ASP A 191 7.78 -21.42 13.73
CA ASP A 191 9.05 -21.80 14.31
C ASP A 191 9.37 -20.99 15.58
N ARG A 192 9.62 -21.70 16.68
CA ARG A 192 9.82 -21.09 18.01
C ARG A 192 11.07 -20.22 18.07
N HIS A 193 12.10 -20.60 17.32
CA HIS A 193 13.33 -19.82 17.25
C HIS A 193 13.08 -18.47 16.55
N GLN A 194 12.38 -18.44 15.43
CA GLN A 194 12.01 -17.18 14.78
C GLN A 194 11.09 -16.31 15.65
N VAL A 195 10.10 -16.91 16.31
CA VAL A 195 9.15 -16.19 17.19
C VAL A 195 9.86 -15.50 18.36
N SER A 196 10.86 -16.15 18.97
CA SER A 196 11.58 -15.59 20.13
C SER A 196 12.45 -14.39 19.79
N HIS A 197 12.89 -14.26 18.54
CA HIS A 197 13.71 -13.14 18.06
C HIS A 197 12.89 -11.90 17.66
N ILE A 198 11.55 -12.00 17.66
CA ILE A 198 10.67 -10.89 17.32
C ILE A 198 10.36 -10.07 18.58
N ARG A 199 10.60 -8.76 18.51
CA ARG A 199 10.16 -7.79 19.53
C ARG A 199 8.67 -7.46 19.34
N TRP A 200 7.80 -8.33 19.84
CA TRP A 200 6.34 -8.27 19.65
C TRP A 200 5.69 -6.94 20.08
N GLU A 201 6.27 -6.27 21.08
CA GLU A 201 5.77 -5.01 21.63
C GLU A 201 5.85 -3.86 20.61
N LYS A 202 6.83 -3.91 19.70
CA LYS A 202 7.05 -2.91 18.64
C LYS A 202 6.71 -3.45 17.24
N SER A 203 6.39 -4.72 17.13
CA SER A 203 6.16 -5.38 15.84
C SER A 203 4.78 -5.06 15.29
N LYS A 204 4.72 -4.86 13.96
CA LYS A 204 3.48 -4.83 13.16
C LYS A 204 3.28 -6.13 12.36
N ARG A 205 3.96 -7.21 12.76
CA ARG A 205 3.86 -8.54 12.14
C ARG A 205 2.58 -9.26 12.59
N LEU A 206 2.06 -10.08 11.71
CA LEU A 206 0.97 -11.01 11.95
C LEU A 206 -0.27 -10.34 12.55
N LEU A 207 -0.61 -9.15 12.04
CA LEU A 207 -1.83 -8.46 12.46
C LEU A 207 -3.07 -9.20 11.93
N TYR A 208 -4.18 -9.05 12.64
CA TYR A 208 -5.48 -9.47 12.13
C TYR A 208 -5.69 -8.91 10.73
N GLY A 209 -6.11 -9.75 9.79
CA GLY A 209 -6.37 -9.34 8.41
C GLY A 209 -5.11 -9.10 7.56
N SER A 210 -3.90 -9.42 8.06
CA SER A 210 -2.70 -9.50 7.22
C SER A 210 -2.81 -10.64 6.20
N LEU A 211 -2.34 -10.38 4.98
CA LEU A 211 -2.30 -11.36 3.89
C LEU A 211 -0.98 -12.15 3.90
N LEU A 212 -1.12 -13.46 3.77
CA LEU A 212 -0.04 -14.44 3.79
C LEU A 212 -0.05 -15.27 2.52
N CYS A 213 1.12 -15.73 2.11
CA CYS A 213 1.30 -16.77 1.09
C CYS A 213 2.21 -17.87 1.64
N LEU A 214 1.73 -19.11 1.64
CA LEU A 214 2.49 -20.29 2.04
C LEU A 214 2.85 -21.13 0.81
N SER A 215 4.00 -21.80 0.87
CA SER A 215 4.44 -22.75 -0.13
C SER A 215 5.32 -23.84 0.48
N SER A 216 5.21 -25.06 -0.04
CA SER A 216 6.06 -26.22 0.29
C SER A 216 7.22 -26.44 -0.69
N ASP A 217 7.27 -25.67 -1.77
CA ASP A 217 8.06 -25.92 -2.98
C ASP A 217 8.55 -24.61 -3.61
N ASP A 218 9.10 -23.72 -2.78
CA ASP A 218 9.72 -22.45 -3.21
C ASP A 218 8.83 -21.55 -4.05
N PHE A 219 7.56 -21.47 -3.67
CA PHE A 219 6.50 -20.69 -4.29
C PHE A 219 6.08 -21.20 -5.68
N ASP A 220 6.36 -22.46 -6.03
CA ASP A 220 5.71 -23.08 -7.19
C ASP A 220 4.24 -23.46 -6.89
N THR A 221 3.92 -23.89 -5.68
CA THR A 221 2.54 -24.04 -5.20
C THR A 221 2.24 -22.95 -4.18
N LEU A 222 1.15 -22.20 -4.42
CA LEU A 222 0.78 -21.02 -3.62
C LEU A 222 -0.50 -21.26 -2.83
N TYR A 223 -0.44 -21.04 -1.54
CA TYR A 223 -1.60 -21.05 -0.65
C TYR A 223 -1.77 -19.69 0.02
N PHE A 224 -2.82 -18.96 -0.37
CA PHE A 224 -3.12 -17.65 0.22
C PHE A 224 -3.96 -17.79 1.48
N ALA A 225 -3.58 -17.05 2.51
CA ALA A 225 -4.25 -17.06 3.81
C ALA A 225 -4.39 -15.65 4.38
N VAL A 226 -5.39 -15.45 5.23
CA VAL A 226 -5.63 -14.19 5.95
C VAL A 226 -5.67 -14.50 7.44
N ILE A 227 -5.02 -13.67 8.25
CA ILE A 227 -5.00 -13.87 9.71
C ILE A 227 -6.36 -13.53 10.31
N GLU A 228 -6.97 -14.47 11.04
CA GLU A 228 -8.28 -14.30 11.68
C GLU A 228 -8.18 -14.06 13.18
N ASN A 229 -7.08 -14.46 13.81
CA ASN A 229 -6.82 -14.15 15.22
C ASN A 229 -5.32 -13.86 15.42
N ALA A 230 -5.04 -12.73 16.06
CA ALA A 230 -3.70 -12.22 16.31
C ALA A 230 -3.53 -11.80 17.78
N ASP A 231 -3.66 -12.74 18.70
CA ASP A 231 -3.25 -12.54 20.10
C ASP A 231 -1.72 -12.63 20.21
N ARG A 232 -1.08 -11.47 20.42
CA ARG A 232 0.39 -11.36 20.47
C ARG A 232 1.01 -12.14 21.61
N GLU A 233 0.37 -12.18 22.77
CA GLU A 233 0.90 -12.91 23.93
C GLU A 233 0.81 -14.40 23.67
N LYS A 234 -0.31 -14.85 23.09
CA LYS A 234 -0.46 -16.24 22.66
C LYS A 234 0.53 -16.63 21.57
N ILE A 235 0.78 -15.75 20.57
CA ILE A 235 1.80 -16.01 19.54
C ILE A 235 3.19 -16.11 20.17
N LYS A 236 3.53 -15.24 21.12
CA LYS A 236 4.82 -15.26 21.81
C LYS A 236 5.00 -16.56 22.63
N GLN A 237 3.95 -17.00 23.34
CA GLN A 237 3.98 -18.16 24.22
C GLN A 237 3.82 -19.50 23.51
N GLU A 238 2.98 -19.56 22.47
CA GLU A 238 2.58 -20.78 21.76
C GLU A 238 3.12 -20.86 20.33
N GLY A 239 3.45 -19.74 19.71
CA GLY A 239 3.86 -19.68 18.30
C GLY A 239 2.73 -20.02 17.33
N LYS A 240 1.47 -19.93 17.78
CA LYS A 240 0.29 -20.35 17.02
C LYS A 240 -0.51 -19.17 16.52
N ILE A 241 -0.96 -19.24 15.27
CA ILE A 241 -1.89 -18.28 14.66
C ILE A 241 -3.05 -19.02 13.99
N LYS A 242 -4.23 -18.38 13.96
CA LYS A 242 -5.37 -18.87 13.17
C LYS A 242 -5.52 -18.05 11.91
N VAL A 243 -5.69 -18.74 10.79
CA VAL A 243 -5.84 -18.13 9.47
C VAL A 243 -7.04 -18.72 8.73
N SER A 244 -7.69 -17.92 7.90
CA SER A 244 -8.63 -18.41 6.91
C SER A 244 -7.91 -18.62 5.58
N MET A 245 -8.23 -19.72 4.89
CA MET A 245 -7.76 -19.97 3.53
C MET A 245 -8.97 -20.23 2.65
N ARG A 246 -9.21 -19.33 1.70
CA ARG A 246 -10.31 -19.47 0.75
C ARG A 246 -9.77 -20.08 -0.53
N ARG A 247 -10.25 -21.28 -0.87
CA ARG A 247 -9.85 -21.98 -2.10
C ARG A 247 -10.70 -21.53 -3.29
N GLY A 248 -10.04 -21.35 -4.42
CA GLY A 248 -10.69 -21.41 -5.72
C GLY A 248 -11.11 -22.84 -6.06
N LYS A 249 -12.09 -23.00 -6.96
CA LYS A 249 -12.46 -24.32 -7.49
C LYS A 249 -11.24 -24.96 -8.17
N GLY A 250 -10.90 -26.19 -7.79
CA GLY A 250 -9.79 -26.94 -8.39
C GLY A 250 -8.41 -26.74 -7.75
N GLN A 251 -8.28 -25.94 -6.68
CA GLN A 251 -7.02 -25.83 -5.93
C GLN A 251 -6.82 -27.01 -4.97
N SER A 252 -5.59 -27.53 -4.94
CA SER A 252 -5.17 -28.63 -4.06
C SER A 252 -5.37 -28.30 -2.58
N GLU A 253 -5.57 -29.35 -1.77
CA GLU A 253 -5.53 -29.22 -0.32
C GLU A 253 -4.14 -28.77 0.13
N ILE A 254 -4.09 -27.90 1.13
CA ILE A 254 -2.83 -27.58 1.78
C ILE A 254 -2.40 -28.80 2.61
N PRO A 255 -1.16 -29.28 2.47
CA PRO A 255 -0.68 -30.41 3.24
C PRO A 255 -0.61 -30.05 4.73
N LEU A 256 -1.09 -30.94 5.58
CA LEU A 256 -0.94 -30.83 7.03
C LEU A 256 0.42 -31.35 7.46
N ASN A 257 0.94 -30.79 8.57
CA ASN A 257 2.16 -31.25 9.25
C ASN A 257 3.40 -31.38 8.35
N SER A 258 3.45 -30.61 7.27
CA SER A 258 4.61 -30.50 6.38
C SER A 258 5.27 -29.13 6.56
N PRO A 259 6.61 -29.04 6.54
CA PRO A 259 7.29 -27.76 6.67
C PRO A 259 7.03 -26.88 5.45
N MET A 260 6.64 -25.64 5.69
CA MET A 260 6.36 -24.67 4.64
C MET A 260 7.15 -23.38 4.86
N THR A 261 7.41 -22.68 3.76
CA THR A 261 7.85 -21.29 3.75
C THR A 261 6.63 -20.40 3.64
N MET A 262 6.59 -19.32 4.44
CA MET A 262 5.51 -18.36 4.45
C MET A 262 6.04 -16.95 4.27
N VAL A 263 5.41 -16.18 3.38
CA VAL A 263 5.65 -14.75 3.20
C VAL A 263 4.40 -13.99 3.62
N GLU A 264 4.58 -13.02 4.52
CA GLU A 264 3.56 -12.05 4.91
C GLU A 264 3.77 -10.76 4.13
N SER A 265 2.68 -10.23 3.55
CA SER A 265 2.66 -8.95 2.85
C SER A 265 2.89 -7.79 3.82
N SER A 266 3.63 -6.77 3.38
CA SER A 266 3.75 -5.51 4.11
C SER A 266 2.48 -4.64 4.04
N ALA A 267 1.57 -4.92 3.10
CA ALA A 267 0.30 -4.22 2.96
C ALA A 267 -0.72 -4.70 4.00
N TYR A 268 -1.45 -3.78 4.61
CA TYR A 268 -2.55 -4.12 5.52
C TYR A 268 -3.80 -4.52 4.74
N PHE A 269 -3.88 -5.80 4.34
CA PHE A 269 -4.88 -6.32 3.41
C PHE A 269 -6.33 -6.10 3.85
N GLU A 270 -6.66 -6.14 5.15
CA GLU A 270 -8.04 -5.95 5.61
C GLU A 270 -8.64 -4.60 5.19
N ALA A 271 -7.85 -3.53 5.23
CA ALA A 271 -8.32 -2.22 4.78
C ALA A 271 -8.62 -2.22 3.28
N TYR A 272 -7.76 -2.85 2.47
CA TYR A 272 -8.00 -3.00 1.04
C TYR A 272 -9.21 -3.90 0.75
N ARG A 273 -9.34 -5.03 1.46
CA ARG A 273 -10.42 -6.01 1.28
C ARG A 273 -11.80 -5.37 1.37
N HIS A 274 -12.03 -4.56 2.41
CA HIS A 274 -13.32 -3.88 2.57
C HIS A 274 -13.58 -2.85 1.47
N VAL A 275 -12.59 -2.05 1.08
CA VAL A 275 -12.75 -1.06 0.01
C VAL A 275 -12.99 -1.74 -1.34
N LEU A 276 -12.21 -2.77 -1.65
CA LEU A 276 -12.37 -3.58 -2.87
C LEU A 276 -13.75 -4.23 -2.93
N LYS A 277 -14.23 -4.77 -1.80
CA LYS A 277 -15.57 -5.36 -1.74
C LYS A 277 -16.65 -4.32 -2.00
N SER A 278 -16.54 -3.14 -1.40
CA SER A 278 -17.47 -2.04 -1.64
C SER A 278 -17.48 -1.61 -3.11
N LEU A 279 -16.31 -1.46 -3.73
CA LEU A 279 -16.21 -1.11 -5.16
C LEU A 279 -16.91 -2.16 -6.05
N GLN A 280 -16.79 -3.45 -5.74
CA GLN A 280 -17.47 -4.52 -6.49
C GLN A 280 -19.00 -4.47 -6.40
N THR A 281 -19.53 -4.06 -5.25
CA THR A 281 -20.99 -4.05 -5.00
C THR A 281 -21.66 -2.74 -5.35
N MET A 282 -20.88 -1.67 -5.58
CA MET A 282 -21.38 -0.32 -5.78
C MET A 282 -22.17 -0.18 -7.09
N THR A 283 -23.33 0.48 -6.99
CA THR A 283 -24.24 0.73 -8.10
C THR A 283 -24.36 2.22 -8.42
N GLU A 284 -25.07 2.54 -9.51
CA GLU A 284 -25.38 3.92 -9.93
C GLU A 284 -26.18 4.71 -8.88
N GLU A 285 -27.01 4.05 -8.09
CA GLU A 285 -27.85 4.68 -7.07
C GLU A 285 -27.06 4.96 -5.79
N ASP A 286 -26.13 4.06 -5.47
CA ASP A 286 -25.29 4.17 -4.27
C ASP A 286 -24.11 5.12 -4.44
N THR A 287 -23.83 5.58 -5.67
CA THR A 287 -22.61 6.34 -5.95
C THR A 287 -22.79 7.84 -5.71
N PRO A 288 -22.20 8.41 -4.64
CA PRO A 288 -22.24 9.83 -4.40
C PRO A 288 -21.36 10.58 -5.41
N PHE A 289 -21.72 11.83 -5.71
CA PHE A 289 -20.93 12.73 -6.56
C PHE A 289 -20.58 12.20 -7.97
N LYS A 290 -21.29 11.20 -8.50
CA LYS A 290 -21.03 10.61 -9.83
C LYS A 290 -20.97 11.64 -10.96
N ARG A 291 -21.82 12.67 -10.92
CA ARG A 291 -21.80 13.78 -11.89
C ARG A 291 -20.44 14.47 -11.98
N TYR A 292 -19.72 14.53 -10.85
CA TYR A 292 -18.43 15.19 -10.74
C TYR A 292 -17.27 14.22 -10.99
N ILE A 293 -17.27 13.08 -10.31
CA ILE A 293 -16.14 12.14 -10.31
C ILE A 293 -16.09 11.33 -11.60
N VAL A 294 -17.24 10.82 -12.06
CA VAL A 294 -17.34 9.97 -13.25
C VAL A 294 -17.46 10.85 -14.48
N HIS A 295 -18.44 11.75 -14.51
CA HIS A 295 -18.76 12.51 -15.72
C HIS A 295 -17.96 13.80 -15.87
N GLY A 296 -17.12 14.17 -14.89
CA GLY A 296 -16.27 15.37 -14.98
C GLY A 296 -17.06 16.67 -15.09
N ASN A 297 -18.33 16.69 -14.66
CA ASN A 297 -19.17 17.88 -14.75
C ASN A 297 -18.58 19.00 -13.89
N LYS A 298 -18.40 20.20 -14.43
CA LYS A 298 -17.90 21.37 -13.69
C LYS A 298 -19.01 22.33 -13.25
N ASP A 299 -20.26 22.03 -13.61
CA ASP A 299 -21.45 22.79 -13.19
C ASP A 299 -21.71 22.56 -11.69
N LEU A 300 -21.24 23.52 -10.88
CA LEU A 300 -21.48 23.56 -9.44
C LEU A 300 -22.81 24.24 -9.18
N ARG A 301 -23.87 23.44 -9.10
CA ARG A 301 -25.19 23.92 -8.67
C ARG A 301 -25.22 24.12 -7.17
N THR A 302 -25.96 25.14 -6.75
CA THR A 302 -26.26 25.40 -5.34
C THR A 302 -26.83 24.13 -4.69
N PRO A 303 -26.30 23.67 -3.55
CA PRO A 303 -26.85 22.50 -2.87
C PRO A 303 -28.32 22.69 -2.48
N LYS A 304 -29.13 21.62 -2.57
CA LYS A 304 -30.60 21.67 -2.34
C LYS A 304 -31.01 22.24 -0.98
N TYR A 305 -30.15 22.12 0.04
CA TYR A 305 -30.44 22.67 1.36
C TYR A 305 -30.40 24.21 1.39
N PHE A 306 -29.79 24.86 0.39
CA PHE A 306 -29.87 26.32 0.21
C PHE A 306 -31.17 26.78 -0.45
N GLU A 307 -31.83 25.93 -1.25
CA GLU A 307 -33.02 26.34 -2.02
C GLU A 307 -34.24 26.63 -1.12
N ARG A 308 -34.23 26.17 0.13
CA ARG A 308 -35.36 26.30 1.08
C ARG A 308 -35.26 27.48 2.05
N SER A 309 -34.18 28.25 2.01
CA SER A 309 -33.88 29.27 3.02
C SER A 309 -33.57 30.60 2.36
N VAL A 310 -34.39 31.61 2.69
CA VAL A 310 -34.37 32.93 2.04
C VAL A 310 -33.18 33.80 2.52
N SER A 311 -32.49 33.38 3.59
CA SER A 311 -31.29 34.06 4.09
C SER A 311 -30.40 33.07 4.86
N ILE A 312 -29.38 32.50 4.20
CA ILE A 312 -28.31 31.76 4.88
C ILE A 312 -27.12 32.70 5.03
N GLU A 313 -26.76 32.99 6.28
CA GLU A 313 -25.50 33.63 6.62
C GLU A 313 -24.46 32.55 6.93
N PHE A 314 -23.29 32.65 6.30
CA PHE A 314 -22.17 31.76 6.56
C PHE A 314 -21.28 32.35 7.65
N ASP A 315 -21.21 31.67 8.81
CA ASP A 315 -20.17 31.98 9.78
C ASP A 315 -18.85 31.34 9.35
N LEU A 316 -18.05 32.10 8.59
CA LEU A 316 -16.66 31.75 8.26
C LEU A 316 -15.67 32.28 9.31
N GLY A 317 -16.16 32.93 10.38
CA GLY A 317 -15.35 33.37 11.52
C GLY A 317 -14.42 32.28 12.06
N PRO A 318 -14.86 31.02 12.21
CA PRO A 318 -14.03 29.85 12.49
C PRO A 318 -12.75 29.67 11.64
N ILE A 319 -12.80 30.05 10.36
CA ILE A 319 -11.69 29.88 9.40
C ILE A 319 -10.87 31.17 9.32
N ILE A 320 -11.54 32.33 9.39
CA ILE A 320 -10.95 33.66 9.20
C ILE A 320 -10.29 34.16 10.49
N ASN A 321 -10.96 34.02 11.63
CA ASN A 321 -10.34 34.22 12.92
C ASN A 321 -9.56 32.95 13.23
N GLN A 322 -8.24 32.98 13.12
CA GLN A 322 -7.31 31.94 13.61
C GLN A 322 -7.43 31.65 15.13
N LYS A 323 -8.51 32.08 15.79
CA LYS A 323 -8.89 31.65 17.13
C LYS A 323 -9.49 30.25 17.01
N HIS A 324 -8.68 29.26 17.37
CA HIS A 324 -9.06 27.85 17.43
C HIS A 324 -10.54 27.65 17.84
N ILE A 325 -11.34 27.10 16.92
CA ILE A 325 -12.75 26.73 17.11
C ILE A 325 -12.90 25.68 18.21
N LEU A 326 -11.83 24.93 18.46
CA LEU A 326 -11.68 24.17 19.69
C LEU A 326 -11.49 25.18 20.83
N LYS A 327 -12.61 25.56 21.49
CA LYS A 327 -12.53 25.97 22.90
C LYS A 327 -11.55 25.00 23.55
N LYS A 328 -10.47 25.51 24.13
CA LYS A 328 -9.69 24.74 25.12
C LYS A 328 -10.74 24.23 26.09
N ILE A 329 -11.09 22.95 25.98
CA ILE A 329 -11.71 22.23 27.08
C ILE A 329 -10.68 22.41 28.18
N HIS A 330 -10.95 23.32 29.10
CA HIS A 330 -10.15 23.44 30.30
C HIS A 330 -10.23 22.05 30.93
N ILE A 331 -9.10 21.34 30.94
CA ILE A 331 -9.01 20.02 31.54
C ILE A 331 -9.03 20.26 33.06
N GLU A 332 -10.22 20.52 33.60
CA GLU A 332 -10.55 20.26 34.99
C GLU A 332 -11.03 18.81 35.19
N LYS A 333 -10.55 17.90 34.35
CA LYS A 333 -10.72 16.44 34.51
C LYS A 333 -9.42 15.71 34.87
N LYS A 334 -8.37 16.43 35.29
CA LYS A 334 -7.19 15.78 35.88
C LYS A 334 -7.38 15.42 37.36
N ASN A 335 -8.21 16.14 38.12
CA ASN A 335 -8.42 15.82 39.54
C ASN A 335 -9.49 14.74 39.76
N THR A 336 -10.54 14.65 38.93
CA THR A 336 -11.59 13.65 39.13
C THR A 336 -11.13 12.25 38.72
N MET A 337 -10.33 12.11 37.65
CA MET A 337 -9.83 10.80 37.21
C MET A 337 -8.69 10.29 38.12
N PHE A 338 -7.87 11.18 38.69
CA PHE A 338 -6.86 10.82 39.70
C PHE A 338 -7.51 10.47 41.04
N ALA A 339 -8.57 11.19 41.45
CA ALA A 339 -9.37 10.82 42.62
C ALA A 339 -10.08 9.48 42.42
N TYR A 340 -10.64 9.18 41.24
CA TYR A 340 -11.24 7.89 40.94
C TYR A 340 -10.22 6.75 40.91
N TYR A 341 -9.03 6.97 40.35
CA TYR A 341 -7.93 6.01 40.36
C TYR A 341 -7.38 5.77 41.78
N GLN A 342 -7.27 6.81 42.62
CA GLN A 342 -6.85 6.65 44.02
C GLN A 342 -7.94 5.98 44.87
N MET A 343 -9.22 6.26 44.62
CA MET A 343 -10.33 5.59 45.34
C MET A 343 -10.49 4.12 44.94
N MET A 344 -10.25 3.77 43.66
CA MET A 344 -10.25 2.39 43.17
C MET A 344 -9.02 1.60 43.64
N ASN A 345 -7.83 2.21 43.65
CA ASN A 345 -6.62 1.57 44.18
C ASN A 345 -6.65 1.40 45.71
N GLY A 346 -7.24 2.35 46.45
CA GLY A 346 -7.46 2.21 47.89
C GLY A 346 -8.44 1.09 48.25
N ARG A 347 -9.50 0.89 47.45
CA ARG A 347 -10.45 -0.22 47.64
C ARG A 347 -9.86 -1.58 47.23
N LEU A 348 -9.02 -1.63 46.20
CA LEU A 348 -8.33 -2.86 45.79
C LEU A 348 -7.26 -3.31 46.79
N GLN A 349 -6.54 -2.39 47.44
CA GLN A 349 -5.60 -2.73 48.51
C GLN A 349 -6.31 -3.21 49.79
N HIS A 350 -7.46 -2.62 50.15
CA HIS A 350 -8.24 -3.08 51.29
C HIS A 350 -8.88 -4.46 51.05
N HIS A 351 -9.27 -4.78 49.81
CA HIS A 351 -9.81 -6.10 49.45
C HIS A 351 -8.73 -7.19 49.39
N TYR A 352 -7.51 -6.87 48.94
CA TYR A 352 -6.36 -7.80 49.00
C TYR A 352 -5.86 -8.03 50.44
N MET A 353 -5.97 -7.03 51.32
CA MET A 353 -5.57 -7.17 52.74
C MET A 353 -6.60 -7.98 53.55
N LEU A 354 -7.89 -7.88 53.23
CA LEU A 354 -8.95 -8.71 53.82
C LEU A 354 -8.94 -10.16 53.29
N MET A 355 -8.61 -10.39 52.02
CA MET A 355 -8.49 -11.75 51.46
C MET A 355 -7.20 -12.48 51.85
N SER A 356 -6.13 -11.77 52.24
CA SER A 356 -4.89 -12.39 52.73
C SER A 356 -4.93 -12.78 54.22
N HIS A 357 -5.87 -12.22 55.00
CA HIS A 357 -6.14 -12.65 56.39
C HIS A 357 -7.09 -13.85 56.49
N SER A 358 -7.77 -14.24 55.41
CA SER A 358 -8.69 -15.39 55.39
C SER A 358 -8.03 -16.71 54.93
N TYR A 359 -6.72 -16.71 54.62
CA TYR A 359 -5.95 -17.88 54.18
C TYR A 359 -4.76 -18.23 55.10
N LYS A 360 -4.78 -17.72 56.33
CA LYS A 360 -3.96 -18.23 57.43
C LYS A 360 -4.86 -18.57 58.62
N HIS A 361 -5.62 -19.65 58.47
CA HIS A 361 -5.98 -20.58 59.53
C HIS A 361 -6.24 -21.95 58.93
#